data_AF-A0A1Q5PFV1-F1
#
_entry.id   AF-A0A1Q5PFV1-F1
#
_cell.length_a   1.000
_cell.length_b   1.000
_cell.length_c   1.000
_cell.angle_alpha   90.00
_cell.angle_beta   90.00
_cell.angle_gamma   90.00
#
_symmetry.space_group_name_H-M   'P 1'
#
loop_
_entity.id
_entity.type
_entity.pdbx_description
1 polymer ?
#
loop_
_entity_poly.entity_id
_entity_poly.type
_entity_poly.pdbx_seq_one_letter_code
_entity_poly.pdbx_strand_id
1 'polypeptide(L)' 'MRKDTGPTAFLSLFITYLLVKVMHHLIGFEYDLFSEGLLNMKFIIDIASWGIVYAAVYFLLRKLLPRKGATTD' A
#
# COMPACT_ATOMS: atom_id res chain seq x y z
N MET A 1 1.18 16.41 -12.44
CA MET A 1 0.63 15.10 -12.03
C MET A 1 1.08 14.06 -13.05
N ARG A 2 2.04 13.18 -12.71
CA ARG A 2 2.56 12.14 -13.61
C ARG A 2 1.50 11.05 -13.71
N LYS A 3 1.15 10.60 -14.92
CA LYS A 3 0.32 9.41 -15.12
C LYS A 3 1.20 8.19 -14.85
N ASP A 4 0.98 7.56 -13.71
CA ASP A 4 1.61 6.30 -13.37
C ASP A 4 1.17 5.27 -14.42
N THR A 5 2.13 4.55 -15.01
CA THR A 5 1.79 3.45 -15.93
C THR A 5 1.08 2.38 -15.11
N GLY A 6 -0.08 1.89 -15.58
CA GLY A 6 -0.90 0.89 -14.87
C GLY A 6 -0.12 -0.19 -14.09
N PRO A 7 0.92 -0.82 -14.67
CA PRO A 7 1.68 -1.89 -13.99
C PRO A 7 2.33 -1.46 -12.66
N THR A 8 2.90 -0.25 -12.57
CA THR A 8 3.57 0.21 -11.35
C THR A 8 2.58 0.55 -10.24
N ALA A 9 1.37 1.01 -10.60
CA ALA A 9 0.29 1.28 -9.64
C ALA A 9 -0.32 -0.01 -9.08
N PHE A 10 -0.51 -1.03 -9.93
CA PHE A 10 -0.94 -2.34 -9.45
C PHE A 10 0.11 -2.99 -8.56
N LEU A 11 1.39 -2.89 -8.91
CA LEU A 11 2.47 -3.43 -8.09
C LEU A 11 2.56 -2.73 -6.72
N SER A 12 2.41 -1.40 -6.66
CA SER A 12 2.41 -0.68 -5.38
C SER A 12 1.24 -1.07 -4.49
N LEU A 13 0.03 -1.22 -5.06
CA LEU A 13 -1.14 -1.68 -4.32
C LEU A 13 -0.96 -3.12 -3.82
N PHE A 14 -0.43 -4.02 -4.64
CA PHE A 14 -0.19 -5.42 -4.25
C PHE A 14 0.81 -5.53 -3.10
N ILE A 15 1.95 -4.82 -3.20
CA ILE A 15 2.95 -4.80 -2.13
C ILE A 15 2.37 -4.18 -0.85
N THR A 16 1.58 -3.12 -0.98
CA THR A 16 0.91 -2.47 0.17
C THR A 16 -0.02 -3.45 0.87
N TYR A 17 -0.88 -4.16 0.13
CA TYR A 17 -1.79 -5.16 0.67
C TYR A 17 -1.05 -6.20 1.51
N LEU A 18 0.01 -6.78 0.95
CA LEU A 18 0.81 -7.79 1.63
C LEU A 18 1.45 -7.25 2.92
N LEU A 19 2.03 -6.06 2.85
CA LEU A 19 2.68 -5.44 4.01
C LEU A 19 1.69 -5.12 5.12
N VAL A 20 0.53 -4.53 4.80
CA VAL A 20 -0.52 -4.26 5.79
C VAL A 20 -0.98 -5.56 6.45
N LYS A 21 -1.27 -6.60 5.66
CA LYS A 21 -1.70 -7.89 6.20
C LYS A 21 -0.65 -8.55 7.09
N VAL A 22 0.61 -8.54 6.68
CA VAL A 22 1.71 -9.07 7.50
C VAL A 22 1.85 -8.26 8.79
N MET A 23 1.85 -6.93 8.72
CA MET A 23 1.97 -6.08 9.90
C MET A 23 0.83 -6.32 10.89
N HIS A 24 -0.42 -6.33 10.42
CA HIS A 24 -1.58 -6.61 11.25
C HIS A 24 -1.51 -7.98 11.91
N HIS A 25 -1.10 -9.02 11.16
CA HIS A 25 -0.91 -10.35 11.72
C HIS A 25 0.18 -10.36 12.82
N LEU A 26 1.31 -9.68 12.60
CA LEU A 26 2.42 -9.62 13.56
C LEU A 26 2.05 -8.92 14.86
N ILE A 27 1.17 -7.91 14.82
CA ILE A 27 0.72 -7.19 16.02
C ILE A 27 -0.58 -7.77 16.62
N GLY A 28 -1.10 -8.87 16.08
CA GLY A 28 -2.37 -9.45 16.52
C GLY A 28 -3.59 -8.56 16.24
N PHE A 29 -3.50 -7.67 15.25
CA PHE A 29 -4.60 -6.81 14.85
C PHE A 29 -5.53 -7.58 13.92
N GLU A 30 -6.70 -7.93 14.44
CA GLU A 30 -7.77 -8.59 13.69
C GLU A 30 -8.93 -7.63 13.52
N TYR A 31 -9.25 -7.35 12.25
CA TYR A 31 -10.39 -6.55 11.84
C TYR A 31 -11.08 -7.23 10.66
N ASP A 32 -12.38 -7.46 10.81
CA ASP A 32 -13.25 -7.97 9.75
C ASP A 32 -14.35 -6.95 9.42
N LEU A 33 -14.36 -6.49 8.17
CA LEU A 33 -15.27 -5.45 7.70
C LEU A 33 -16.76 -5.86 7.77
N PHE A 34 -17.07 -7.12 7.47
CA PHE A 34 -18.45 -7.59 7.38
C PHE A 34 -19.01 -7.98 8.75
N SER A 35 -18.14 -8.36 9.68
CA SER A 35 -18.51 -8.75 11.04
C SER A 35 -18.56 -7.55 11.99
N GLU A 36 -17.60 -6.61 11.87
CA GLU A 36 -17.48 -5.47 12.77
C GLU A 36 -18.03 -4.15 12.20
N GLY A 37 -18.16 -4.04 10.88
CA GLY A 37 -18.72 -2.88 10.19
C GLY A 37 -17.78 -1.66 10.09
N LEU A 38 -18.25 -0.63 9.38
CA LEU A 38 -17.47 0.57 9.01
C LEU A 38 -17.32 1.61 10.14
N LEU A 39 -18.23 1.64 11.12
CA LEU A 39 -18.22 2.62 12.23
C LEU A 39 -17.46 2.08 13.45
N ASN A 40 -16.29 1.49 13.20
CA ASN A 40 -15.45 0.88 14.21
C ASN A 40 -14.07 1.55 14.22
N MET A 41 -13.48 1.74 15.41
CA MET A 41 -12.14 2.29 15.53
C MET A 41 -11.09 1.44 14.79
N LYS A 42 -11.28 0.11 14.76
CA LYS A 42 -10.44 -0.80 13.99
C LYS A 42 -10.50 -0.51 12.49
N PHE A 43 -11.67 -0.14 11.94
CA PHE A 43 -11.75 0.27 10.53
C PHE A 43 -10.89 1.50 10.25
N ILE A 44 -10.94 2.50 11.14
CA ILE A 44 -10.14 3.73 11.01
C ILE A 44 -8.65 3.40 11.05
N ILE A 45 -8.23 2.52 11.97
CA ILE A 45 -6.84 2.06 12.09
C ILE A 45 -6.41 1.26 10.85
N ASP A 46 -7.28 0.39 10.34
CA ASP A 46 -7.03 -0.41 9.13
C ASP A 46 -6.79 0.51 7.93
N ILE A 47 -7.70 1.45 7.66
CA ILE A 47 -7.57 2.42 6.57
C ILE A 47 -6.35 3.34 6.75
N ALA A 48 -6.07 3.79 7.97
CA ALA A 48 -4.88 4.60 8.24
C ALA A 48 -3.59 3.81 7.98
N SER A 49 -3.56 2.53 8.39
CA SER A 49 -2.43 1.62 8.14
C SER A 49 -2.19 1.46 6.63
N TRP A 50 -3.27 1.24 5.87
CA TRP A 50 -3.24 1.19 4.41
C TRP A 50 -2.64 2.46 3.80
N GLY A 51 -3.11 3.64 4.23
CA GLY A 51 -2.63 4.92 3.71
C GLY A 51 -1.14 5.14 3.98
N ILE A 52 -0.68 4.87 5.21
CA ILE A 52 0.72 5.05 5.61
C ILE A 52 1.64 4.10 4.83
N VAL A 53 1.28 2.80 4.78
CA VAL A 53 2.08 1.80 4.08
C VAL A 53 2.10 2.09 2.58
N TYR A 54 0.97 2.46 1.98
CA TYR A 54 0.92 2.83 0.56
C TYR A 54 1.83 4.01 0.25
N ALA A 55 1.78 5.07 1.06
CA ALA A 55 2.63 6.23 0.87
C ALA A 55 4.12 5.88 0.96
N ALA A 56 4.50 5.02 1.92
CA ALA A 56 5.87 4.54 2.08
C ALA A 56 6.31 3.68 0.88
N VAL A 57 5.50 2.70 0.47
CA VAL A 57 5.78 1.83 -0.69
C VAL A 57 5.91 2.65 -1.96
N TYR A 58 4.97 3.56 -2.22
CA TYR A 58 5.01 4.45 -3.37
C TYR A 58 6.27 5.32 -3.36
N PHE A 59 6.63 5.88 -2.20
CA PHE A 59 7.85 6.66 -2.02
C PHE A 59 9.13 5.85 -2.29
N LEU A 60 9.17 4.58 -1.88
CA LEU A 60 10.31 3.71 -2.09
C LEU A 60 10.40 3.25 -3.54
N LEU A 61 9.30 2.78 -4.13
CA LEU A 61 9.27 2.31 -5.52
C LEU A 61 9.66 3.41 -6.50
N ARG A 62 9.19 4.65 -6.32
CA ARG A 62 9.60 5.78 -7.17
C ARG A 62 11.08 6.14 -7.05
N LYS A 63 11.70 5.83 -5.90
CA LYS A 63 13.13 6.09 -5.62
C LYS A 63 14.01 4.95 -6.14
N LEU A 64 13.53 3.70 -6.03
CA LEU A 64 14.28 2.49 -6.32
C LEU A 64 14.14 2.00 -7.77
N LEU A 65 12.98 2.20 -8.40
CA LEU A 65 12.79 1.80 -9.80
C LEU A 65 13.45 2.85 -10.71
N PRO A 66 14.48 2.48 -11.49
CA PRO A 66 15.10 3.39 -12.44
C PRO A 66 14.08 3.89 -13.46
N ARG A 67 14.23 5.14 -13.94
CA ARG A 67 13.45 5.63 -15.09
C ARG A 67 13.74 4.71 -16.27
N LYS A 68 12.81 3.80 -16.60
CA LYS A 68 12.83 3.11 -17.89
C LYS A 68 12.60 4.18 -18.95
N GLY A 69 13.69 4.67 -19.54
CA GLY A 69 13.76 5.89 -20.34
C GLY A 69 15.14 6.55 -20.40
N ALA A 70 16.14 6.04 -19.69
CA ALA A 70 17.55 6.44 -19.87
C ALA A 70 18.39 5.26 -20.38
N THR A 71 18.03 4.74 -21.55
CA THR A 71 18.99 4.21 -22.54
C THR A 71 19.06 5.33 -23.59
N THR A 72 19.99 6.28 -23.47
CA THR A 72 21.34 6.23 -24.06
C THR A 72 21.35 5.63 -25.47
N ASP A 73 21.49 6.55 -26.42
CA ASP A 73 21.93 6.47 -27.83
C ASP A 73 21.07 5.75 -28.88
#